data_AF-A0A0N9HZJ1-F1
#
_entry.id   AF-A0A0N9HZJ1-F1
#
_cell.length_a   1.000
_cell.length_b   1.000
_cell.length_c   1.000
_cell.angle_alpha   90.00
_cell.angle_beta   90.00
_cell.angle_gamma   90.00
#
_symmetry.space_group_name_H-M   'P 1'
#
loop_
_entity.id
_entity.type
_entity.pdbx_description
1 polymer ?
#
loop_
_entity_poly.entity_id
_entity_poly.type
_entity_poly.pdbx_seq_one_letter_code
_entity_poly.pdbx_strand_id
1 'polypeptide(L)'
;MTTALTLAAGTWTADPATSTAGFAVGSLGGTVHATVPIVDGRVEVGSDGTPTAVHGSLDLGAIATGNRHRDKHLRSPGLLDLDTHPTMTFRAIAITVADEGWHVTGELTVRGFICPLEGDVHISTSDFGAVSMTATTRFDRRQMSLRAPRFMIGRIIEITVTANLDQVAVQPEAVDCPPDAAGVGGSQVNGALRKAVAAVGDPRDRTVHKNTAGRTCGM
;
A
#
# COMPACT_ATOMS: atom_id res chain seq x y z
N MET A 1 -15.51 -10.08 -28.36
CA MET A 1 -14.12 -9.77 -28.01
C MET A 1 -14.21 -8.72 -26.92
N THR A 2 -14.23 -9.15 -25.66
CA THR A 2 -14.38 -8.26 -24.50
C THR A 2 -13.01 -7.71 -24.17
N THR A 3 -12.80 -6.40 -24.33
CA THR A 3 -11.55 -5.74 -23.94
C THR A 3 -11.63 -5.48 -22.44
N ALA A 4 -11.09 -6.40 -21.64
CA ALA A 4 -10.91 -6.15 -20.22
C ALA A 4 -9.95 -4.98 -20.02
N LEU A 5 -10.31 -4.02 -19.18
CA LEU A 5 -9.42 -2.95 -18.78
C LEU A 5 -8.21 -3.59 -18.07
N THR A 6 -7.06 -3.58 -18.73
CA THR A 6 -5.85 -4.25 -18.25
C THR A 6 -5.01 -3.22 -17.51
N LEU A 7 -4.72 -3.47 -16.23
CA LEU A 7 -3.78 -2.63 -15.47
C LEU A 7 -2.35 -2.94 -15.92
N ALA A 8 -1.45 -1.97 -15.79
CA ALA A 8 -0.04 -2.22 -16.01
C ALA A 8 0.49 -3.24 -14.99
N ALA A 9 1.34 -4.15 -15.47
CA ALA A 9 1.99 -5.14 -14.61
C ALA A 9 2.79 -4.45 -13.50
N GLY A 10 2.70 -4.98 -12.28
CA GLY A 10 3.36 -4.43 -11.11
C GLY A 10 2.51 -4.48 -9.85
N THR A 11 3.00 -3.84 -8.79
CA THR A 11 2.29 -3.71 -7.52
C THR A 11 1.60 -2.36 -7.46
N TRP A 12 0.32 -2.38 -7.13
CA TRP A 12 -0.52 -1.22 -6.91
C TRP A 12 -0.92 -1.17 -5.45
N THR A 13 -0.84 0.01 -4.83
CA THR A 13 -1.23 0.22 -3.45
C THR A 13 -2.35 1.25 -3.37
N ALA A 14 -3.34 0.99 -2.52
CA ALA A 14 -4.41 1.93 -2.24
C ALA A 14 -3.88 3.08 -1.37
N ASP A 15 -4.15 4.32 -1.76
CA ASP A 15 -3.85 5.50 -0.93
C ASP A 15 -4.87 5.62 0.22
N PRO A 16 -4.48 5.47 1.49
CA PRO A 16 -5.39 5.59 2.63
C PRO A 16 -6.08 6.96 2.76
N ALA A 17 -5.48 8.02 2.22
CA ALA A 17 -6.00 9.38 2.35
C ALA A 17 -7.21 9.64 1.43
N THR A 18 -7.27 8.95 0.29
CA THR A 18 -8.31 9.13 -0.73
C THR A 18 -9.15 7.87 -0.96
N SER A 19 -8.86 6.78 -0.24
CA SER A 19 -9.58 5.52 -0.34
C SER A 19 -10.52 5.31 0.86
N THR A 20 -11.69 4.74 0.61
CA THR A 20 -12.70 4.53 1.66
C THR A 20 -13.56 3.30 1.40
N ALA A 21 -13.99 2.65 2.48
CA ALA A 21 -14.96 1.56 2.44
C ALA A 21 -16.29 2.03 3.00
N GLY A 22 -17.31 2.05 2.15
CA GLY A 22 -18.71 2.28 2.50
C GLY A 22 -19.42 0.97 2.84
N PHE A 23 -20.24 1.01 3.88
CA PHE A 23 -21.11 -0.08 4.29
C PHE A 23 -22.54 0.42 4.35
N ALA A 24 -23.47 -0.34 3.79
CA ALA A 24 -24.89 -0.04 3.84
C ALA A 24 -25.67 -1.23 4.40
N VAL A 25 -26.52 -0.96 5.39
CA VAL A 25 -27.38 -1.96 6.03
C VAL A 25 -28.79 -1.43 6.10
N GLY A 26 -29.76 -2.21 5.61
CA GLY A 26 -31.17 -1.89 5.82
C GLY A 26 -31.54 -2.00 7.30
N SER A 27 -32.27 -1.04 7.84
CA SER A 27 -32.79 -1.06 9.22
C SER A 27 -34.28 -0.66 9.23
N LEU A 28 -34.97 -0.99 10.32
CA LEU A 28 -36.35 -0.56 10.57
C LEU A 28 -36.39 0.98 10.72
N GLY A 29 -36.61 1.68 9.62
CA GLY A 29 -36.58 3.16 9.55
C GLY A 29 -35.64 3.75 8.48
N GLY A 30 -34.91 2.93 7.72
CA GLY A 30 -34.10 3.39 6.58
C GLY A 30 -32.78 2.64 6.43
N THR A 31 -32.04 2.94 5.36
CA THR A 31 -30.69 2.41 5.13
C THR A 31 -29.69 3.17 5.99
N VAL A 32 -28.93 2.44 6.79
CA VAL A 32 -27.82 2.97 7.57
C VAL A 32 -26.56 2.88 6.74
N HIS A 33 -25.92 4.01 6.53
CA HIS A 33 -24.61 4.10 5.90
C HIS A 33 -23.53 4.24 6.97
N ALA A 34 -22.43 3.55 6.77
CA ALA A 34 -21.22 3.65 7.57
C ALA A 34 -20.02 3.77 6.64
N THR A 35 -19.00 4.47 7.10
CA THR A 35 -17.74 4.64 6.38
C THR A 35 -16.61 4.18 7.26
N VAL A 36 -15.66 3.47 6.66
CA VAL A 36 -14.48 2.90 7.32
C VAL A 36 -13.26 3.25 6.47
N PRO A 37 -12.18 3.79 7.08
CA PRO A 37 -10.95 4.05 6.33
C PRO A 37 -10.25 2.75 5.95
N ILE A 38 -9.63 2.76 4.78
CA ILE A 38 -8.74 1.69 4.32
C ILE A 38 -7.36 1.99 4.90
N VAL A 39 -6.76 1.03 5.60
CA VAL A 39 -5.41 1.18 6.16
C VAL A 39 -4.34 0.62 5.25
N ASP A 40 -4.65 -0.45 4.53
CA ASP A 40 -3.76 -1.05 3.54
C ASP A 40 -4.60 -1.69 2.43
N GLY A 41 -4.10 -1.60 1.21
CA GLY A 41 -4.73 -2.21 0.05
C GLY A 41 -3.65 -2.47 -0.98
N ARG A 42 -3.52 -3.72 -1.42
CA ARG A 42 -2.48 -4.13 -2.36
C ARG A 42 -3.06 -5.01 -3.45
N VAL A 43 -2.74 -4.67 -4.69
CA VAL A 43 -3.11 -5.44 -5.88
C VAL A 43 -1.83 -5.73 -6.64
N GLU A 44 -1.53 -7.00 -6.84
CA GLU A 44 -0.44 -7.46 -7.70
C GLU A 44 -1.01 -7.81 -9.06
N VAL A 45 -0.41 -7.27 -10.11
CA VAL A 45 -0.87 -7.45 -11.49
C VAL A 45 0.22 -8.14 -12.29
N GLY A 46 -0.15 -9.24 -12.94
CA GLY A 46 0.71 -10.04 -13.81
C GLY A 46 1.08 -9.33 -15.12
N SER A 47 1.99 -9.93 -15.88
CA SER A 47 2.43 -9.42 -17.18
C SER A 47 1.33 -9.37 -18.24
N ASP A 48 0.29 -10.19 -18.06
CA ASP A 48 -0.93 -10.23 -18.86
C ASP A 48 -1.96 -9.16 -18.45
N GLY A 49 -1.63 -8.35 -17.43
CA GLY A 49 -2.48 -7.29 -16.90
C GLY A 49 -3.64 -7.79 -16.05
N THR A 50 -3.66 -9.08 -15.68
CA THR A 50 -4.63 -9.64 -14.75
C THR A 50 -4.12 -9.56 -13.31
N PRO A 51 -4.98 -9.28 -12.33
CA PRO A 51 -4.59 -9.28 -10.93
C PRO A 51 -4.33 -10.72 -10.47
N THR A 52 -3.16 -10.95 -9.90
CA THR A 52 -2.70 -12.24 -9.39
C THR A 52 -2.92 -12.38 -7.89
N ALA A 53 -2.88 -11.26 -7.16
CA ALA A 53 -3.16 -11.20 -5.74
C ALA A 53 -3.85 -9.89 -5.36
N VAL A 54 -4.84 -9.99 -4.47
CA VAL A 54 -5.54 -8.83 -3.90
C VAL A 54 -5.62 -9.00 -2.39
N HIS A 55 -5.15 -8.00 -1.68
CA HIS A 55 -5.24 -7.87 -0.23
C HIS A 55 -5.84 -6.51 0.14
N GLY A 56 -6.67 -6.49 1.18
CA GLY A 56 -7.19 -5.26 1.74
C GLY A 56 -7.31 -5.36 3.26
N SER A 57 -7.06 -4.26 3.93
CA SER A 57 -7.16 -4.11 5.37
C SER A 57 -7.88 -2.80 5.70
N LEU A 58 -8.88 -2.90 6.54
CA LEU A 58 -9.76 -1.81 6.98
C LEU A 58 -9.64 -1.63 8.48
N ASP A 59 -9.65 -0.39 8.95
CA ASP A 59 -9.71 -0.06 10.38
C ASP A 59 -11.15 0.16 10.82
N LEU A 60 -11.79 -0.90 11.31
CA LEU A 60 -13.11 -0.85 11.89
C LEU A 60 -13.17 0.00 13.17
N GLY A 61 -12.05 0.24 13.86
CA GLY A 61 -11.99 1.14 15.02
C GLY A 61 -12.38 2.57 14.66
N ALA A 62 -12.08 2.99 13.44
CA ALA A 62 -12.43 4.30 12.89
C ALA A 62 -13.78 4.33 12.15
N ILE A 63 -14.65 3.33 12.34
CA ILE A 63 -15.99 3.33 11.74
C ILE A 63 -16.80 4.56 12.16
N ALA A 64 -17.42 5.21 11.18
CA ALA A 64 -18.30 6.35 11.39
C ALA A 64 -19.64 6.12 10.69
N THR A 65 -20.73 6.15 11.46
CA THR A 65 -22.10 6.06 10.91
C THR A 65 -22.85 7.39 10.93
N GLY A 66 -22.17 8.48 11.31
CA GLY A 66 -22.78 9.80 11.53
C GLY A 66 -23.62 9.91 12.81
N ASN A 67 -23.71 8.84 13.62
CA ASN A 67 -24.43 8.83 14.89
C ASN A 67 -23.55 8.25 16.00
N ARG A 68 -23.04 9.13 16.87
CA ARG A 68 -22.11 8.80 17.96
C ARG A 68 -22.63 7.70 18.90
N HIS A 69 -23.94 7.65 19.15
CA HIS A 69 -24.52 6.63 20.03
C HIS A 69 -24.50 5.25 19.37
N ARG A 70 -24.79 5.18 18.06
CA ARG A 70 -24.71 3.95 17.27
C ARG A 70 -23.25 3.49 17.12
N ASP A 71 -22.33 4.41 16.88
CA ASP A 71 -20.90 4.09 16.77
C ASP A 71 -20.38 3.47 18.08
N LYS A 72 -20.78 4.02 19.24
CA LYS A 72 -20.47 3.43 20.55
C LYS A 72 -21.06 2.02 20.72
N HIS A 73 -22.27 1.79 20.22
CA HIS A 73 -22.89 0.46 20.27
C HIS A 73 -22.18 -0.54 19.36
N LEU A 74 -21.75 -0.14 18.16
CA LEU A 74 -21.01 -1.01 17.24
C LEU A 74 -19.69 -1.50 17.85
N ARG A 75 -19.02 -0.64 18.63
CA ARG A 75 -17.80 -0.99 19.38
C ARG A 75 -18.02 -2.05 20.46
N SER A 76 -19.25 -2.23 20.94
CA SER A 76 -19.53 -3.16 22.04
C SER A 76 -19.19 -4.62 21.66
N PRO A 77 -18.72 -5.44 22.63
CA PRO A 77 -18.35 -6.85 22.40
C PRO A 77 -19.49 -7.73 21.86
N GLY A 78 -20.75 -7.31 22.06
CA GLY A 78 -21.92 -8.01 21.53
C GLY A 78 -22.11 -7.88 20.01
N LEU A 79 -21.42 -6.93 19.37
CA LEU A 79 -21.50 -6.64 17.93
C LEU A 79 -20.15 -6.87 17.26
N LEU A 80 -19.38 -5.81 16.99
CA LEU A 80 -18.12 -5.92 16.27
C LEU A 80 -16.90 -6.11 17.18
N ASP A 81 -17.03 -5.80 18.49
CA ASP A 81 -15.94 -5.93 19.45
C ASP A 81 -14.65 -5.21 18.99
N LEU A 82 -14.81 -3.93 18.63
CA LEU A 82 -13.76 -3.14 17.96
C LEU A 82 -12.55 -2.89 18.84
N ASP A 83 -12.71 -2.99 20.17
CA ASP A 83 -11.60 -2.86 21.11
C ASP A 83 -10.66 -4.09 21.05
N THR A 84 -11.18 -5.27 20.70
CA THR A 84 -10.42 -6.52 20.58
C THR A 84 -10.04 -6.83 19.12
N HIS A 85 -10.91 -6.46 18.19
CA HIS A 85 -10.78 -6.75 16.76
C HIS A 85 -10.95 -5.47 15.94
N PRO A 86 -9.98 -4.54 15.98
CA PRO A 86 -10.08 -3.26 15.27
C PRO A 86 -9.91 -3.41 13.76
N THR A 87 -9.32 -4.51 13.30
CA THR A 87 -8.95 -4.69 11.89
C THR A 87 -9.85 -5.73 11.21
N MET A 88 -10.20 -5.43 9.97
CA MET A 88 -10.90 -6.35 9.07
C MET A 88 -10.06 -6.52 7.81
N THR A 89 -9.75 -7.76 7.45
CA THR A 89 -8.87 -8.07 6.34
C THR A 89 -9.56 -8.92 5.29
N PHE A 90 -9.29 -8.66 4.03
CA PHE A 90 -9.74 -9.45 2.90
C PHE A 90 -8.54 -10.02 2.14
N ARG A 91 -8.68 -11.27 1.69
CA ARG A 91 -7.69 -11.94 0.84
C ARG A 91 -8.41 -12.63 -0.31
N ALA A 92 -8.06 -12.27 -1.54
CA ALA A 92 -8.57 -12.97 -2.71
C ALA A 92 -8.01 -14.39 -2.83
N ILE A 93 -8.85 -15.31 -3.29
CA ILE A 93 -8.52 -16.71 -3.57
C ILE A 93 -8.56 -16.96 -5.08
N ALA A 94 -9.59 -16.47 -5.75
CA ALA A 94 -9.69 -16.58 -7.20
C ALA A 94 -10.22 -15.28 -7.80
N ILE A 95 -9.64 -14.91 -8.93
CA ILE A 95 -10.00 -13.71 -9.68
C ILE A 95 -10.28 -14.13 -11.12
N THR A 96 -11.42 -13.71 -11.64
CA THR A 96 -11.86 -14.01 -13.01
C THR A 96 -12.17 -12.72 -13.73
N VAL A 97 -11.81 -12.65 -15.01
CA VAL A 97 -12.09 -11.48 -15.85
C VAL A 97 -13.59 -11.33 -16.08
N ALA A 98 -14.10 -10.12 -15.89
CA ALA A 98 -15.49 -9.73 -16.17
C ALA A 98 -15.52 -8.62 -17.25
N ASP A 99 -16.71 -8.29 -17.75
CA ASP A 99 -16.85 -7.34 -18.87
C ASP A 99 -16.31 -5.94 -18.54
N GLU A 100 -16.54 -5.46 -17.31
CA GLU A 100 -16.12 -4.15 -16.85
C GLU A 100 -15.18 -4.23 -15.64
N GLY A 101 -14.24 -5.18 -15.65
CA GLY A 101 -13.23 -5.36 -14.60
C GLY A 101 -13.03 -6.83 -14.23
N TRP A 102 -13.21 -7.16 -12.95
CA TRP A 102 -12.96 -8.51 -12.44
C TRP A 102 -14.00 -8.95 -11.42
N HIS A 103 -14.30 -10.24 -11.42
CA HIS A 103 -15.01 -10.89 -10.35
C HIS A 103 -14.02 -11.56 -9.40
N VAL A 104 -14.10 -11.24 -8.12
CA VAL A 104 -13.16 -11.69 -7.09
C VAL A 104 -13.89 -12.50 -6.05
N THR A 105 -13.34 -13.68 -5.75
CA THR A 105 -13.78 -14.53 -4.64
C THR A 105 -12.64 -14.65 -3.64
N GLY A 106 -12.96 -14.63 -2.35
CA GLY A 106 -11.94 -14.63 -1.31
C GLY A 106 -12.48 -14.86 0.09
N GLU A 107 -11.58 -14.65 1.04
CA GLU A 107 -11.85 -14.80 2.47
C GLU A 107 -11.79 -13.44 3.15
N LEU A 108 -12.86 -13.16 3.88
CA LEU A 108 -13.00 -12.00 4.73
C LEU A 108 -12.82 -12.41 6.18
N THR A 109 -11.79 -11.87 6.83
CA THR A 109 -11.55 -12.06 8.25
C THR A 109 -12.05 -10.86 9.02
N VAL A 110 -12.97 -11.10 9.95
CA VAL A 110 -13.63 -10.06 10.73
C VAL A 110 -14.06 -10.62 12.07
N ARG A 111 -13.65 -9.96 13.16
CA ARG A 111 -13.90 -10.41 14.54
C ARG A 111 -13.45 -11.86 14.78
N GLY A 112 -12.34 -12.26 14.17
CA GLY A 112 -11.80 -13.62 14.24
C GLY A 112 -12.55 -14.68 13.43
N PHE A 113 -13.64 -14.34 12.75
CA PHE A 113 -14.34 -15.24 11.83
C PHE A 113 -13.80 -15.09 10.42
N ILE A 114 -13.55 -16.22 9.74
CA ILE A 114 -13.22 -16.27 8.32
C ILE A 114 -14.49 -16.61 7.56
N CYS A 115 -14.89 -15.71 6.67
CA CYS A 115 -16.13 -15.81 5.91
C CYS A 115 -15.84 -15.74 4.41
N PRO A 116 -16.43 -16.62 3.57
CA PRO A 116 -16.30 -16.50 2.13
C PRO A 116 -17.04 -15.25 1.64
N LEU A 117 -16.40 -14.51 0.74
CA LEU A 117 -16.94 -13.30 0.14
C LEU A 117 -16.65 -13.32 -1.36
N GLU A 118 -17.65 -12.93 -2.15
CA GLU A 118 -17.53 -12.71 -3.59
C GLU A 118 -17.98 -11.30 -3.92
N GLY A 119 -17.34 -10.68 -4.91
CA GLY A 119 -17.63 -9.31 -5.28
C GLY A 119 -17.13 -8.95 -6.67
N ASP A 120 -17.74 -7.92 -7.22
CA ASP A 120 -17.40 -7.39 -8.52
C ASP A 120 -16.55 -6.14 -8.34
N VAL A 121 -15.41 -6.11 -9.03
CA VAL A 121 -14.44 -5.04 -9.03
C VAL A 121 -14.50 -4.35 -10.38
N HIS A 122 -14.89 -3.09 -10.35
CA HIS A 122 -14.83 -2.19 -11.49
C HIS A 122 -13.60 -1.30 -11.39
N ILE A 123 -12.98 -1.01 -12.53
CA ILE A 123 -11.81 -0.14 -12.60
C ILE A 123 -12.14 0.97 -13.56
N SER A 124 -11.81 2.20 -13.19
CA SER A 124 -11.86 3.34 -14.08
C SER A 124 -10.55 4.11 -14.02
N THR A 125 -10.03 4.47 -15.19
CA THR A 125 -8.83 5.29 -15.32
C THR A 125 -9.28 6.69 -15.73
N SER A 126 -8.80 7.69 -15.00
CA SER A 126 -9.02 9.09 -15.36
C SER A 126 -8.07 9.54 -16.47
N ASP A 127 -8.42 10.62 -17.16
CA ASP A 127 -7.58 11.21 -18.22
C ASP A 127 -6.20 11.65 -17.72
N PHE A 128 -6.06 11.88 -16.41
CA PHE A 128 -4.81 12.27 -15.75
C PHE A 128 -3.97 11.08 -15.28
N GLY A 129 -4.37 9.85 -15.62
CA GLY A 129 -3.64 8.63 -15.27
C GLY A 129 -3.91 8.12 -13.85
N ALA A 130 -4.78 8.77 -13.07
CA ALA A 130 -5.20 8.22 -11.78
C ALA A 130 -6.12 7.02 -12.01
N VAL A 131 -5.78 5.90 -11.38
CA VAL A 131 -6.54 4.65 -11.43
C VAL A 131 -7.41 4.57 -10.18
N SER A 132 -8.71 4.44 -10.38
CA SER A 132 -9.65 4.20 -9.30
C SER A 132 -10.32 2.84 -9.46
N MET A 133 -10.47 2.14 -8.34
CA MET A 133 -11.05 0.82 -8.24
C MET A 133 -12.28 0.90 -7.34
N THR A 134 -13.41 0.43 -7.83
CA THR A 134 -14.65 0.31 -7.07
C THR A 134 -15.03 -1.16 -6.94
N ALA A 135 -14.92 -1.72 -5.75
CA ALA A 135 -15.36 -3.08 -5.46
C ALA A 135 -16.72 -3.05 -4.78
N THR A 136 -17.66 -3.88 -5.26
CA THR A 136 -18.99 -4.04 -4.68
C THR A 136 -19.22 -5.47 -4.27
N THR A 137 -19.75 -5.67 -3.07
CA THR A 137 -20.01 -7.01 -2.54
C THR A 137 -21.17 -6.99 -1.55
N ARG A 138 -21.76 -8.17 -1.34
CA ARG A 138 -22.86 -8.38 -0.40
C ARG A 138 -22.44 -9.42 0.62
N PHE A 139 -22.48 -9.03 1.88
CA PHE A 139 -22.12 -9.88 3.00
C PHE A 139 -23.32 -10.27 3.86
N ASP A 140 -23.45 -11.54 4.22
CA ASP A 140 -24.51 -12.02 5.11
C ASP A 140 -24.03 -11.99 6.56
N ARG A 141 -24.57 -11.06 7.37
CA ARG A 141 -24.18 -10.88 8.76
C ARG A 141 -24.35 -12.12 9.65
N ARG A 142 -25.13 -13.11 9.22
CA ARG A 142 -25.33 -14.38 9.96
C ARG A 142 -24.05 -15.21 10.02
N GLN A 143 -23.13 -15.03 9.09
CA GLN A 143 -21.84 -15.71 9.09
C GLN A 143 -20.98 -15.30 10.30
N MET A 144 -21.15 -14.07 10.80
CA MET A 144 -20.46 -13.55 11.99
C MET A 144 -21.14 -13.88 13.33
N SER A 145 -22.19 -14.72 13.34
CA SER A 145 -22.97 -15.06 14.55
C SER A 145 -23.40 -13.84 15.40
N LEU A 146 -23.68 -12.69 14.76
CA LEU A 146 -24.04 -11.47 15.46
C LEU A 146 -25.39 -11.63 16.17
N ARG A 147 -25.40 -11.46 17.50
CA ARG A 147 -26.61 -11.38 18.33
C ARG A 147 -27.26 -10.01 18.21
N ALA A 148 -27.69 -9.64 17.01
CA ALA A 148 -28.48 -8.44 16.78
C ALA A 148 -29.96 -8.80 16.52
N PRO A 149 -30.93 -8.04 17.06
CA PRO A 149 -32.36 -8.34 16.93
C PRO A 149 -32.78 -8.41 15.45
N ARG A 150 -33.28 -9.59 15.04
CA ARG A 150 -33.52 -9.98 13.63
C ARG A 150 -34.57 -9.13 12.91
N PHE A 151 -35.50 -8.54 13.66
CA PHE A 151 -36.58 -7.72 13.11
C PHE A 151 -36.17 -6.27 12.84
N MET A 152 -35.06 -5.81 13.42
CA MET A 152 -34.67 -4.41 13.37
C MET A 152 -33.56 -4.11 12.36
N ILE A 153 -32.68 -5.08 12.10
CA ILE A 153 -31.51 -4.92 11.22
C ILE A 153 -31.55 -5.97 10.11
N GLY A 154 -31.44 -5.49 8.88
CA GLY A 154 -31.37 -6.27 7.65
C GLY A 154 -30.27 -7.33 7.69
N ARG A 155 -30.48 -8.39 6.92
CA ARG A 155 -29.57 -9.54 6.86
C ARG A 155 -28.31 -9.25 6.04
N ILE A 156 -28.49 -8.53 4.94
CA ILE A 156 -27.45 -8.26 3.97
C ILE A 156 -26.81 -6.92 4.27
N ILE A 157 -25.48 -6.93 4.28
CA ILE A 157 -24.62 -5.76 4.35
C ILE A 157 -24.07 -5.56 2.94
N GLU A 158 -24.36 -4.42 2.33
CA GLU A 158 -23.71 -4.05 1.08
C GLU A 158 -22.41 -3.33 1.43
N ILE A 159 -21.31 -3.74 0.79
CA ILE A 159 -19.99 -3.16 1.00
C ILE A 159 -19.56 -2.61 -0.35
N THR A 160 -19.22 -1.33 -0.36
CA THR A 160 -18.69 -0.63 -1.53
C THR A 160 -17.35 -0.05 -1.15
N VAL A 161 -16.28 -0.55 -1.75
CA VAL A 161 -14.91 -0.07 -1.52
C VAL A 161 -14.52 0.79 -2.70
N THR A 162 -14.15 2.03 -2.45
CA THR A 162 -13.58 2.94 -3.46
C THR A 162 -12.12 3.18 -3.08
N ALA A 163 -11.20 2.68 -3.89
CA ALA A 163 -9.78 2.81 -3.69
C ALA A 163 -9.13 3.54 -4.86
N ASN A 164 -8.35 4.58 -4.58
CA ASN A 164 -7.45 5.15 -5.57
C ASN A 164 -6.11 4.43 -5.45
N LEU A 165 -5.63 3.93 -6.59
CA LEU A 165 -4.45 3.09 -6.65
C LEU A 165 -3.27 3.89 -7.21
N ASP A 166 -2.18 3.87 -6.46
CA ASP A 166 -0.88 4.34 -6.93
C ASP A 166 -0.02 3.14 -7.29
N GLN A 167 0.61 3.19 -8.46
CA GLN A 167 1.58 2.16 -8.83
C GLN A 167 2.83 2.37 -7.98
N VAL A 168 3.20 1.34 -7.24
CA VAL A 168 4.49 1.34 -6.56
C VAL A 168 5.54 1.28 -7.66
N ALA A 169 6.22 2.39 -7.88
CA ALA A 169 7.38 2.42 -8.75
C ALA A 169 8.36 1.38 -8.19
N VAL A 170 8.63 0.34 -8.98
CA VAL A 170 9.70 -0.60 -8.69
C VAL A 170 10.99 0.22 -8.72
N GLN A 171 11.43 0.68 -7.55
CA GLN A 171 12.82 1.11 -7.44
C GLN A 171 13.63 -0.17 -7.64
N PRO A 172 14.52 -0.26 -8.64
CA PRO A 172 15.46 -1.35 -8.69
C PRO A 172 16.21 -1.25 -7.35
N GLU A 173 16.00 -2.24 -6.49
CA GLU A 173 16.78 -2.40 -5.28
C GLU A 173 18.23 -2.30 -5.74
N ALA A 174 18.92 -1.24 -5.30
CA ALA A 174 20.33 -1.10 -5.59
C ALA A 174 20.98 -2.35 -5.03
N VAL A 175 21.52 -3.19 -5.91
CA VAL A 175 22.30 -4.36 -5.51
C VAL A 175 23.46 -3.82 -4.70
N ASP A 176 23.33 -3.87 -3.37
CA ASP A 176 24.42 -3.64 -2.45
C ASP A 176 25.44 -4.75 -2.71
N CYS A 177 26.43 -4.42 -3.53
CA CYS A 177 27.61 -5.25 -3.69
C CYS A 177 28.28 -5.34 -2.31
N PRO A 178 28.48 -6.54 -1.75
CA PRO A 178 29.12 -6.66 -0.44
C PRO A 178 30.55 -6.07 -0.50
N PRO A 179 30.98 -5.28 0.50
CA PRO A 179 32.35 -4.78 0.57
C PRO A 179 33.24 -5.88 1.16
N ASP A 180 33.65 -6.85 0.34
CA ASP A 180 34.70 -7.80 0.71
C ASP A 180 35.85 -7.78 -0.29
N ALA A 181 36.89 -6.99 0.05
CA ALA A 181 38.28 -7.30 -0.28
C ALA A 181 39.25 -6.42 0.55
N ALA A 182 39.35 -6.72 1.85
CA ALA A 182 40.53 -6.33 2.64
C ALA A 182 41.50 -7.53 2.72
N GLY A 183 42.68 -7.39 2.09
CA GLY A 183 43.94 -7.89 2.65
C GLY A 183 44.56 -9.19 2.12
N VAL A 184 45.52 -9.06 1.19
CA VAL A 184 46.80 -9.80 1.21
C VAL A 184 47.84 -8.76 0.73
N GLY A 185 48.77 -8.26 1.55
CA GLY A 185 49.86 -9.01 2.15
C GLY A 185 51.11 -8.80 1.27
N GLY A 186 51.96 -7.86 1.65
CA GLY A 186 53.09 -7.39 0.84
C GLY A 186 54.23 -8.39 0.65
N SER A 187 55.06 -8.13 -0.36
CA SER A 187 56.44 -8.62 -0.41
C SER A 187 57.33 -7.56 -1.05
N GLN A 188 58.38 -7.25 -0.31
CA GLN A 188 59.39 -6.22 -0.50
C GLN A 188 60.59 -6.83 -1.21
N VAL A 189 61.11 -6.19 -2.27
CA VAL A 189 62.54 -6.26 -2.60
C VAL A 189 63.05 -4.88 -3.01
N ASN A 190 63.82 -4.28 -2.09
CA ASN A 190 64.73 -3.17 -2.37
C ASN A 190 65.97 -3.71 -3.09
N GLY A 191 66.43 -2.99 -4.12
CA GLY A 191 67.68 -3.29 -4.81
C GLY A 191 68.20 -2.07 -5.56
N ALA A 192 68.94 -1.23 -4.84
CA ALA A 192 69.58 -0.02 -5.34
C ALA A 192 70.63 -0.31 -6.42
N LEU A 193 70.68 0.50 -7.50
CA LEU A 193 71.96 0.99 -8.03
C LEU A 193 71.80 2.28 -8.87
N ARG A 194 72.82 3.12 -8.73
CA ARG A 194 72.94 4.54 -9.08
C ARG A 194 73.40 4.79 -10.52
N LYS A 195 73.05 6.00 -11.01
CA LYS A 195 73.78 6.96 -11.89
C LYS A 195 72.86 7.47 -13.01
N ALA A 196 72.93 8.69 -13.55
CA ALA A 196 73.50 9.99 -13.20
C ALA A 196 73.27 10.91 -14.43
N VAL A 197 72.95 12.19 -14.23
CA VAL A 197 73.28 13.37 -15.10
C VAL A 197 72.51 13.46 -16.44
N ALA A 198 71.95 14.59 -16.94
CA ALA A 198 72.09 16.06 -16.77
C ALA A 198 70.68 16.69 -16.94
N ALA A 199 70.24 17.77 -16.27
CA ALA A 199 70.73 19.15 -16.12
C ALA A 199 70.72 20.00 -17.41
N VAL A 200 69.62 20.74 -17.67
CA VAL A 200 69.46 22.09 -18.28
C VAL A 200 67.98 22.43 -18.05
N GLY A 201 67.48 23.58 -17.56
CA GLY A 201 68.00 24.88 -17.15
C GLY A 201 66.75 25.76 -16.93
N ASP A 202 66.67 26.38 -15.75
CA ASP A 202 65.62 27.30 -15.24
C ASP A 202 65.86 28.75 -15.78
N PRO A 203 65.33 29.86 -15.22
CA PRO A 203 63.97 30.33 -14.86
C PRO A 203 63.64 31.71 -15.50
N ARG A 204 62.37 32.08 -15.67
CA ARG A 204 61.76 33.44 -15.43
C ARG A 204 60.22 33.23 -15.47
N ASP A 205 59.32 33.73 -14.63
CA ASP A 205 59.23 34.79 -13.62
C ASP A 205 57.92 34.46 -12.84
N ARG A 206 57.93 34.17 -11.52
CA ARG A 206 57.46 35.08 -10.43
C ARG A 206 56.17 35.86 -10.79
N THR A 207 55.12 35.95 -9.98
CA THR A 207 55.05 36.06 -8.51
C THR A 207 53.58 36.07 -8.04
N VAL A 208 53.37 35.53 -6.82
CA VAL A 208 52.52 36.06 -5.71
C VAL A 208 51.00 35.80 -5.75
N HIS A 209 50.44 34.91 -4.90
CA HIS A 209 50.04 35.08 -3.47
C HIS A 209 48.92 36.15 -3.30
N LYS A 210 47.80 35.97 -2.60
CA LYS A 210 47.59 35.37 -1.26
C LYS A 210 46.12 34.96 -1.08
N ASN A 211 45.91 33.82 -0.43
CA ASN A 211 44.70 33.52 0.33
C ASN A 211 45.08 33.64 1.82
N THR A 212 44.39 34.46 2.61
CA THR A 212 44.60 34.53 4.08
C THR A 212 43.34 35.05 4.79
N ALA A 213 42.73 34.12 5.53
CA ALA A 213 42.19 34.23 6.89
C ALA A 213 41.41 35.48 7.34
N GLY A 214 40.17 35.23 7.77
CA GLY A 214 39.92 35.01 9.21
C GLY A 214 39.13 36.07 9.99
N ARG A 215 38.34 35.55 10.96
CA ARG A 215 37.84 36.18 12.21
C ARG A 215 36.70 37.20 12.01
N THR A 216 35.68 37.39 12.86
CA THR A 216 35.20 36.90 14.18
C THR A 216 33.80 37.55 14.34
N CYS A 217 32.76 36.85 14.79
CA CYS A 217 32.08 36.96 16.11
C CYS A 217 31.68 38.37 16.62
N GLY A 218 30.39 38.52 16.98
CA GLY A 218 29.78 39.59 17.80
C GLY A 218 29.31 40.81 16.98
N MET A 219 28.11 41.35 17.12
CA MET A 219 27.14 41.39 18.21
C MET A 219 25.73 41.59 17.64
#